data_AF-A0A9J6H9L3-F1
#
_entry.id   AF-A0A9J6H9L3-F1
#
_cell.length_a   1.000
_cell.length_b   1.000
_cell.length_c   1.000
_cell.angle_alpha   90.00
_cell.angle_beta   90.00
_cell.angle_gamma   90.00
#
_symmetry.space_group_name_H-M   'P 1'
#
loop_
_entity.id
_entity.type
_entity.pdbx_description
1 polymer ?
#
loop_
_entity_poly.entity_id
_entity_poly.type
_entity_poly.pdbx_seq_one_letter_code
_entity_poly.pdbx_strand_id
1 'polypeptide(L)'
;MCPHQEHRNETFLTYIRRIISDLKDDQRFVTITVDETHIKSYFEYKRNTITGIALNQNQAANCELVFMVRMLTCIFKEVAHIVLVHNLDAEFLHNTLKDVVCWLEEIGYRVVSLNPVHVLKCIRNYWINQKNDHVCFYFPGIQTDETQPQRMQIASFATTRELHSKESDQLLKHGYGLSRKAIYHSNIERQNVKLALQIFNNFLSEAWRDLGTKHNLFSFDATATFTEIVIKWWKVVNVKTPWKGKMRQDQFRQPVFSVYNDPKIDFLHTLLTWLDYWRSKGLHKSTLKETHAAFEHTTYGLVELARYSFGSPTPFLERFRLTV
;
A
#
# COMPACT_ATOMS: atom_id res chain seq x y z
N MET A 1 6.72 25.85 -17.95
CA MET A 1 7.73 25.33 -18.90
C MET A 1 7.08 24.24 -19.74
N CYS A 2 7.68 23.78 -20.83
CA CYS A 2 7.15 22.62 -21.55
C CYS A 2 7.37 21.35 -20.70
N PRO A 3 6.39 20.43 -20.53
CA PRO A 3 6.54 19.21 -19.74
C PRO A 3 7.73 18.33 -20.18
N HIS A 4 8.04 18.29 -21.48
CA HIS A 4 9.22 17.59 -22.01
C HIS A 4 10.53 18.27 -21.64
N GLN A 5 10.51 19.56 -21.31
CA GLN A 5 11.68 20.29 -20.82
C GLN A 5 11.89 20.06 -19.33
N GLU A 6 10.84 19.76 -18.54
CA GLU A 6 10.93 19.42 -17.10
C GLU A 6 11.38 17.98 -16.84
N HIS A 7 11.26 17.11 -17.84
CA HIS A 7 11.74 15.73 -17.79
C HIS A 7 13.17 15.55 -18.33
N ARG A 8 13.91 16.65 -18.55
CA ARG A 8 15.34 16.62 -18.92
C ARG A 8 16.19 16.58 -17.64
N ASN A 9 17.34 15.90 -17.68
CA ASN A 9 18.23 15.73 -16.52
C ASN A 9 18.56 17.03 -15.75
N GLU A 10 18.62 18.17 -16.45
CA GLU A 10 18.94 19.47 -15.85
C GLU A 10 17.80 20.07 -15.00
N THR A 11 16.55 19.73 -15.31
CA THR A 11 15.34 20.35 -14.74
C THR A 11 14.51 19.38 -13.90
N PHE A 12 14.78 18.07 -14.00
CA PHE A 12 14.09 17.03 -13.24
C PHE A 12 14.23 17.25 -11.72
N LEU A 13 13.09 17.26 -11.01
CA LEU A 13 12.99 17.49 -9.56
C LEU A 13 13.64 18.80 -9.05
N THR A 14 13.83 19.80 -9.90
CA THR A 14 14.51 21.06 -9.53
C THR A 14 13.89 21.74 -8.31
N TYR A 15 12.56 21.70 -8.20
CA TYR A 15 11.84 22.31 -7.08
C TYR A 15 12.22 21.64 -5.75
N ILE A 16 12.11 20.32 -5.66
CA ILE A 16 12.45 19.56 -4.45
C ILE A 16 13.95 19.59 -4.15
N ARG A 17 14.81 19.70 -5.18
CA ARG A 17 16.25 19.92 -5.00
C ARG A 17 16.55 21.21 -4.26
N ARG A 18 15.78 22.28 -4.48
CA ARG A 18 15.98 23.56 -3.75
C ARG A 18 15.61 23.46 -2.28
N ILE A 19 14.64 22.62 -1.94
CA ILE A 19 14.15 22.50 -0.56
C ILE A 19 15.17 21.78 0.33
N ILE A 20 16.03 20.92 -0.23
CA ILE A 20 16.90 20.07 0.60
C ILE A 20 17.95 20.87 1.41
N SER A 21 18.36 22.05 0.93
CA SER A 21 19.29 22.93 1.65
C SER A 21 18.75 23.40 2.99
N ASP A 22 17.42 23.48 3.09
CA ASP A 22 16.72 23.99 4.27
C ASP A 22 16.38 22.86 5.26
N LEU A 23 16.63 21.60 4.88
CA LEU A 23 16.32 20.40 5.66
C LEU A 23 17.54 19.86 6.38
N LYS A 24 17.34 19.56 7.67
CA LYS A 24 18.27 18.76 8.47
C LYS A 24 18.26 17.30 8.02
N ASP A 25 19.32 16.55 8.34
CA ASP A 25 19.46 15.15 7.93
C ASP A 25 18.30 14.25 8.40
N ASP A 26 17.79 14.48 9.62
CA ASP A 26 16.63 13.77 10.18
C ASP A 26 15.30 14.13 9.50
N GLN A 27 15.26 15.21 8.72
CA GLN A 27 14.11 15.66 7.95
C GLN A 27 14.12 15.16 6.51
N ARG A 28 15.21 14.53 6.04
CA ARG A 28 15.33 14.05 4.65
C ARG A 28 14.66 12.70 4.39
N PHE A 29 14.09 12.07 5.42
CA PHE A 29 13.33 10.83 5.28
C PHE A 29 11.93 11.09 4.73
N VAL A 30 11.64 10.47 3.59
CA VAL A 30 10.42 10.75 2.84
C VAL A 30 9.65 9.51 2.44
N THR A 31 8.35 9.71 2.26
CA THR A 31 7.44 8.76 1.59
C THR A 31 6.97 9.37 0.29
N ILE A 32 6.81 8.52 -0.72
CA ILE A 32 6.31 8.95 -2.03
C ILE A 32 4.86 8.49 -2.16
N THR A 33 4.00 9.42 -2.59
CA THR A 33 2.64 9.12 -3.02
C THR A 33 2.51 9.47 -4.49
N VAL A 34 1.96 8.55 -5.27
CA VAL A 34 1.68 8.75 -6.68
C VAL A 34 0.18 8.78 -6.87
N ASP A 35 -0.31 9.77 -7.61
CA ASP A 35 -1.73 9.87 -7.98
C ASP A 35 -1.88 10.15 -9.47
N GLU A 36 -2.97 9.65 -10.06
CA GLU A 36 -3.30 9.88 -11.47
C GLU A 36 -4.54 10.77 -11.54
N THR A 37 -4.41 11.89 -12.25
CA THR A 37 -5.50 12.83 -12.48
C THR A 37 -5.86 12.83 -13.95
N HIS A 38 -7.09 12.44 -14.29
CA HIS A 38 -7.59 12.54 -15.66
C HIS A 38 -7.85 14.00 -16.02
N ILE A 39 -7.28 14.43 -17.14
CA ILE A 39 -7.44 15.78 -17.67
C ILE A 39 -8.13 15.73 -19.03
N LYS A 40 -8.80 16.82 -19.39
CA LYS A 40 -9.32 16.98 -20.76
C LYS A 40 -8.11 17.07 -21.70
N SER A 41 -8.08 16.26 -22.74
CA SER A 41 -7.04 16.35 -23.75
C SER A 41 -7.18 17.60 -24.59
N TYR A 42 -6.14 18.43 -24.60
CA TYR A 42 -6.03 19.60 -25.47
C TYR A 42 -4.57 19.90 -25.77
N PHE A 43 -4.34 20.56 -26.90
CA PHE A 43 -3.07 21.24 -27.17
C PHE A 43 -3.25 22.72 -26.90
N GLU A 44 -2.28 23.33 -26.26
CA GLU A 44 -2.26 24.78 -26.07
C GLU A 44 -0.97 25.34 -26.65
N TYR A 45 -1.08 26.39 -27.46
CA TYR A 45 0.07 27.10 -28.00
C TYR A 45 0.25 28.40 -27.22
N LYS A 46 1.35 28.49 -26.46
CA LYS A 46 1.71 29.70 -25.70
C LYS A 46 3.18 30.03 -25.94
N ARG A 47 3.46 31.29 -26.30
CA ARG A 47 4.82 31.84 -26.42
C ARG A 47 5.76 30.95 -27.25
N ASN A 48 5.38 30.65 -28.49
CA ASN A 48 6.13 29.79 -29.41
C ASN A 48 6.38 28.35 -28.95
N THR A 49 5.63 27.87 -27.95
CA THR A 49 5.74 26.51 -27.41
C THR A 49 4.38 25.83 -27.42
N ILE A 50 4.33 24.58 -27.87
CA ILE A 50 3.15 23.72 -27.74
C ILE A 50 3.23 23.00 -26.39
N THR A 51 2.17 23.12 -25.59
CA THR A 51 1.99 22.42 -24.30
C THR A 51 0.81 21.47 -24.37
N GLY A 52 0.79 20.48 -23.48
CA GLY A 52 -0.26 19.45 -23.45
C GLY A 52 0.10 18.16 -24.20
N ILE A 53 1.33 18.04 -24.72
CA ILE A 53 1.84 16.81 -25.32
C ILE A 53 2.20 15.82 -24.21
N ALA A 54 1.72 14.58 -24.32
CA ALA A 54 2.06 13.49 -23.44
C ALA A 54 3.53 13.08 -23.58
N LEU A 55 4.16 12.70 -22.47
CA LEU A 55 5.57 12.32 -22.47
C LEU A 55 5.80 10.95 -23.13
N ASN A 56 4.85 10.03 -22.97
CA ASN A 56 4.97 8.66 -23.48
C ASN A 56 4.55 8.52 -24.96
N GLN A 57 3.76 9.44 -25.50
CA GLN A 57 3.26 9.39 -26.87
C GLN A 57 3.12 10.78 -27.46
N ASN A 58 3.30 10.93 -28.78
CA ASN A 58 3.15 12.20 -29.48
C ASN A 58 1.66 12.57 -29.70
N GLN A 59 0.88 12.62 -28.63
CA GLN A 59 -0.54 12.92 -28.58
C GLN A 59 -0.85 13.88 -27.44
N ALA A 60 -2.06 14.45 -27.44
CA ALA A 60 -2.51 15.25 -26.31
C ALA A 60 -2.65 14.36 -25.08
N ALA A 61 -2.11 14.81 -23.95
CA ALA A 61 -2.21 14.10 -22.68
C ALA A 61 -3.69 13.97 -22.25
N ASN A 62 -4.04 12.82 -21.67
CA ASN A 62 -5.35 12.58 -21.09
C ASN A 62 -5.26 12.35 -19.57
N CYS A 63 -4.04 12.21 -19.05
CA CYS A 63 -3.76 12.00 -17.64
C CYS A 63 -2.53 12.81 -17.21
N GLU A 64 -2.52 13.19 -15.94
CA GLU A 64 -1.36 13.73 -15.25
C GLU A 64 -0.99 12.81 -14.10
N LEU A 65 0.26 12.37 -14.08
CA LEU A 65 0.84 11.58 -13.00
C LEU A 65 1.55 12.51 -12.03
N VAL A 66 1.07 12.58 -10.80
CA VAL A 66 1.56 13.50 -9.77
C VAL A 66 2.33 12.73 -8.72
N PHE A 67 3.60 13.06 -8.56
CA PHE A 67 4.47 12.53 -7.52
C PHE A 67 4.52 13.52 -6.36
N MET A 68 4.05 13.09 -5.19
CA MET A 68 4.09 13.86 -3.96
C MET A 68 5.09 13.26 -2.99
N VAL A 69 5.92 14.10 -2.40
CA VAL A 69 6.87 13.74 -1.36
C VAL A 69 6.32 14.23 -0.02
N ARG A 70 6.33 13.35 0.98
CA ARG A 70 5.94 13.68 2.35
C ARG A 70 7.05 13.30 3.31
N MET A 71 7.49 14.28 4.10
CA MET A 71 8.48 14.07 5.16
C MET A 71 7.91 13.22 6.29
N LEU A 72 8.74 12.41 6.92
CA LEU A 72 8.33 11.56 8.05
C LEU A 72 8.32 12.30 9.39
N THR A 73 9.28 13.21 9.60
CA THR A 73 9.49 13.88 10.89
C THR A 73 8.76 15.22 11.01
N CYS A 74 8.20 15.74 9.92
CA CYS A 74 7.41 16.99 9.94
C CYS A 74 6.16 16.89 9.07
N ILE A 75 5.29 17.89 9.16
CA ILE A 75 3.98 17.93 8.47
C ILE A 75 4.15 18.30 6.97
N PHE A 76 5.38 18.50 6.51
CA PHE A 76 5.66 18.95 5.15
C PHE A 76 5.30 17.88 4.10
N LYS A 77 4.50 18.30 3.12
CA LYS A 77 4.08 17.50 1.97
C LYS A 77 4.04 18.41 0.75
N GLU A 78 4.73 18.01 -0.31
CA GLU A 78 4.82 18.80 -1.53
C GLU A 78 4.73 17.96 -2.80
N VAL A 79 4.41 18.63 -3.92
CA VAL A 79 4.50 18.04 -5.25
C VAL A 79 5.95 18.05 -5.70
N ALA A 80 6.51 16.86 -5.92
CA ALA A 80 7.87 16.68 -6.39
C ALA A 80 7.97 16.76 -7.90
N HIS A 81 7.01 16.13 -8.60
CA HIS A 81 7.00 16.06 -10.05
C HIS A 81 5.59 15.87 -10.60
N ILE A 82 5.35 16.40 -11.80
CA ILE A 82 4.12 16.17 -12.56
C ILE A 82 4.51 15.71 -13.96
N VAL A 83 3.91 14.62 -14.43
CA VAL A 83 4.18 14.04 -15.74
C VAL A 83 2.89 13.97 -16.53
N LEU A 84 2.85 14.59 -17.70
CA LEU A 84 1.73 14.45 -18.63
C LEU A 84 1.84 13.12 -19.38
N VAL A 85 0.76 12.36 -19.43
CA VAL A 85 0.72 11.02 -20.02
C VAL A 85 -0.53 10.85 -20.88
N HIS A 86 -0.41 10.08 -21.96
CA HIS A 86 -1.52 9.59 -22.76
C HIS A 86 -1.66 8.08 -22.55
N ASN A 87 -2.75 7.64 -21.92
CA ASN A 87 -2.99 6.24 -21.54
C ASN A 87 -1.82 5.66 -20.72
N LEU A 88 -1.87 5.84 -19.40
CA LEU A 88 -0.84 5.35 -18.49
C LEU A 88 -0.71 3.81 -18.59
N ASP A 89 0.48 3.35 -18.94
CA ASP A 89 0.84 1.94 -18.91
C ASP A 89 1.72 1.59 -17.68
N ALA A 90 1.73 0.31 -17.32
CA ALA A 90 2.41 -0.16 -16.12
C ALA A 90 3.94 -0.07 -16.21
N GLU A 91 4.51 -0.23 -17.41
CA GLU A 91 5.95 -0.19 -17.64
C GLU A 91 6.48 1.23 -17.50
N PHE A 92 5.81 2.19 -18.14
CA PHE A 92 6.09 3.62 -18.02
C PHE A 92 5.96 4.10 -16.58
N LEU A 93 4.90 3.70 -15.85
CA LEU A 93 4.75 4.03 -14.44
C LEU A 93 5.90 3.49 -13.60
N HIS A 94 6.29 2.23 -13.81
CA HIS A 94 7.38 1.60 -13.07
C HIS A 94 8.72 2.31 -13.31
N ASN A 95 9.08 2.54 -14.58
CA ASN A 95 10.32 3.21 -14.96
C ASN A 95 10.35 4.66 -14.43
N THR A 96 9.26 5.41 -14.60
CA THR A 96 9.16 6.79 -14.08
C THR A 96 9.29 6.82 -12.56
N LEU A 97 8.64 5.88 -11.85
CA LEU A 97 8.73 5.81 -10.40
C LEU A 97 10.16 5.45 -9.94
N LYS A 98 10.81 4.52 -10.62
CA LYS A 98 12.21 4.16 -10.38
C LYS A 98 13.12 5.37 -10.55
N ASP A 99 12.97 6.13 -11.63
CA ASP A 99 13.76 7.32 -11.89
C ASP A 99 13.53 8.39 -10.82
N VAL A 100 12.28 8.64 -10.41
CA VAL A 100 11.97 9.58 -9.32
C VAL A 100 12.63 9.15 -8.01
N VAL A 101 12.59 7.86 -7.67
CA VAL A 101 13.23 7.33 -6.46
C VAL A 101 14.74 7.53 -6.51
N CYS A 102 15.40 7.08 -7.58
CA CYS A 102 16.85 7.20 -7.75
C CYS A 102 17.31 8.66 -7.67
N TRP A 103 16.63 9.57 -8.38
CA TRP A 103 16.99 10.99 -8.35
C TRP A 103 16.73 11.65 -7.00
N LEU A 104 15.66 11.28 -6.28
CA LEU A 104 15.45 11.78 -4.92
C LEU A 104 16.59 11.37 -4.00
N GLU A 105 17.08 10.13 -4.13
CA GLU A 105 18.25 9.65 -3.39
C GLU A 105 19.54 10.36 -3.77
N GLU A 106 19.77 10.60 -5.07
CA GLU A 106 20.92 11.39 -5.56
C GLU A 106 20.91 12.82 -5.04
N ILE A 107 19.72 13.43 -4.92
CA ILE A 107 19.57 14.78 -4.34
C ILE A 107 19.93 14.77 -2.84
N GLY A 108 19.77 13.64 -2.15
CA GLY A 108 20.07 13.45 -0.73
C GLY A 108 18.86 13.14 0.16
N TYR A 109 17.67 12.94 -0.44
CA TYR A 109 16.53 12.40 0.28
C TYR A 109 16.70 10.91 0.54
N ARG A 110 15.99 10.39 1.55
CA ARG A 110 15.95 8.96 1.85
C ARG A 110 14.53 8.46 1.68
N VAL A 111 14.27 7.78 0.58
CA VAL A 111 12.93 7.25 0.27
C VAL A 111 12.71 5.98 1.07
N VAL A 112 11.75 5.99 1.99
CA VAL A 112 11.54 4.88 2.92
C VAL A 112 10.43 3.94 2.48
N SER A 113 9.36 4.48 1.89
CA SER A 113 8.23 3.67 1.44
C SER A 113 7.34 4.39 0.43
N LEU A 114 6.59 3.58 -0.30
CA LEU A 114 5.40 4.00 -1.03
C LEU A 114 4.19 3.97 -0.08
N ASN A 115 3.22 4.85 -0.30
CA ASN A 115 2.11 5.04 0.64
C ASN A 115 1.30 3.73 0.90
N PRO A 116 1.23 3.24 2.17
CA PRO A 116 0.65 1.94 2.52
C PRO A 116 -0.86 1.83 2.22
N VAL A 117 -1.58 2.95 2.04
CA VAL A 117 -3.01 2.94 1.67
C VAL A 117 -3.26 2.20 0.34
N HIS A 118 -2.30 2.24 -0.59
CA HIS A 118 -2.46 1.60 -1.91
C HIS A 118 -2.30 0.09 -1.81
N VAL A 119 -1.37 -0.39 -0.98
CA VAL A 119 -1.19 -1.82 -0.70
C VAL A 119 -2.50 -2.44 -0.21
N LEU A 120 -3.19 -1.77 0.73
CA LEU A 120 -4.49 -2.24 1.24
C LEU A 120 -5.55 -2.35 0.13
N LYS A 121 -5.62 -1.33 -0.75
CA LYS A 121 -6.52 -1.36 -1.91
C LYS A 121 -6.17 -2.50 -2.87
N CYS A 122 -4.89 -2.71 -3.15
CA CYS A 122 -4.41 -3.76 -4.04
C CYS A 122 -4.74 -5.15 -3.51
N ILE A 123 -4.50 -5.43 -2.23
CA ILE A 123 -4.84 -6.71 -1.59
C ILE A 123 -6.35 -6.99 -1.75
N ARG A 124 -7.21 -6.02 -1.41
CA ARG A 124 -8.67 -6.16 -1.60
C ARG A 124 -9.02 -6.40 -3.07
N ASN A 125 -8.54 -5.54 -3.96
CA ASN A 125 -8.89 -5.60 -5.39
C ASN A 125 -8.45 -6.93 -6.00
N TYR A 126 -7.28 -7.43 -5.63
CA TYR A 126 -6.81 -8.73 -6.05
C TYR A 126 -7.74 -9.85 -5.56
N TRP A 127 -8.12 -9.83 -4.29
CA TRP A 127 -9.02 -10.82 -3.70
C TRP A 127 -10.39 -10.84 -4.39
N ILE A 128 -11.01 -9.67 -4.61
CA ILE A 128 -12.34 -9.56 -5.23
C ILE A 128 -12.34 -9.99 -6.70
N ASN A 129 -11.23 -9.80 -7.42
CA ASN A 129 -11.13 -10.13 -8.84
C ASN A 129 -10.67 -11.58 -9.11
N GLN A 130 -10.62 -12.45 -8.09
CA GLN A 130 -10.35 -13.87 -8.31
C GLN A 130 -11.45 -14.51 -9.16
N LYS A 131 -11.04 -15.33 -10.12
CA LYS A 131 -11.92 -15.99 -11.10
C LYS A 131 -12.20 -17.46 -10.76
N ASN A 132 -11.75 -17.93 -9.60
CA ASN A 132 -12.01 -19.28 -9.13
C ASN A 132 -13.34 -19.36 -8.37
N ASP A 133 -13.76 -20.59 -8.08
CA ASP A 133 -14.96 -20.83 -7.29
C ASP A 133 -14.86 -20.15 -5.93
N HIS A 134 -15.97 -19.55 -5.50
CA HIS A 134 -16.07 -18.79 -4.26
C HIS A 134 -15.12 -17.59 -4.13
N VAL A 135 -14.47 -17.13 -5.22
CA VAL A 135 -13.59 -15.95 -5.22
C VAL A 135 -12.52 -16.08 -4.13
N CYS A 136 -11.76 -17.17 -4.21
CA CYS A 136 -10.84 -17.65 -3.21
C CYS A 136 -9.41 -17.15 -3.40
N PHE A 137 -8.75 -16.93 -2.28
CA PHE A 137 -7.38 -16.47 -2.16
C PHE A 137 -6.58 -17.46 -1.31
N TYR A 138 -5.47 -17.97 -1.84
CA TYR A 138 -4.66 -18.98 -1.16
C TYR A 138 -3.48 -18.32 -0.46
N PHE A 139 -3.31 -18.62 0.83
CA PHE A 139 -2.25 -18.07 1.65
C PHE A 139 -1.78 -19.12 2.65
N PRO A 140 -0.49 -19.14 3.04
CA PRO A 140 -0.02 -20.03 4.08
C PRO A 140 -0.52 -19.54 5.45
N GLY A 141 -0.74 -20.44 6.41
CA GLY A 141 -0.97 -20.03 7.80
C GLY A 141 0.25 -19.28 8.35
N ILE A 142 0.03 -18.23 9.15
CA ILE A 142 1.14 -17.53 9.82
C ILE A 142 1.68 -18.43 10.93
N GLN A 143 2.98 -18.75 10.90
CA GLN A 143 3.57 -19.68 11.87
C GLN A 143 3.57 -19.06 13.26
N THR A 144 2.96 -19.75 14.22
CA THR A 144 3.13 -19.50 15.66
C THR A 144 4.03 -20.51 16.33
N ASP A 145 4.21 -21.70 15.73
CA ASP A 145 5.06 -22.79 16.24
C ASP A 145 5.90 -23.42 15.12
N GLU A 146 7.22 -23.50 15.32
CA GLU A 146 8.19 -24.03 14.34
C GLU A 146 8.02 -25.54 14.06
N THR A 147 7.31 -26.26 14.93
CA THR A 147 7.20 -27.73 14.91
C THR A 147 6.10 -28.27 14.00
N GLN A 148 5.16 -27.43 13.54
CA GLN A 148 4.07 -27.87 12.65
C GLN A 148 4.27 -27.41 11.21
N PRO A 149 3.97 -28.28 10.22
CA PRO A 149 4.02 -27.87 8.82
C PRO A 149 2.97 -26.78 8.56
N GLN A 150 3.42 -25.61 8.07
CA GLN A 150 2.52 -24.54 7.67
C GLN A 150 1.54 -25.03 6.60
N ARG A 151 0.26 -25.11 6.95
CA ARG A 151 -0.80 -25.52 6.03
C ARG A 151 -1.24 -24.34 5.17
N MET A 152 -1.52 -24.62 3.91
CA MET A 152 -2.19 -23.67 3.03
C MET A 152 -3.64 -23.51 3.47
N GLN A 153 -4.07 -22.27 3.57
CA GLN A 153 -5.42 -21.85 3.91
C GLN A 153 -6.06 -21.12 2.72
N ILE A 154 -7.38 -20.98 2.78
CA ILE A 154 -8.19 -20.39 1.72
C ILE A 154 -9.04 -19.29 2.33
N ALA A 155 -8.91 -18.06 1.84
CA ALA A 155 -9.78 -16.96 2.20
C ALA A 155 -10.78 -16.72 1.06
N SER A 156 -12.07 -16.82 1.35
CA SER A 156 -13.13 -16.68 0.34
C SER A 156 -13.80 -15.32 0.43
N PHE A 157 -13.80 -14.58 -0.68
CA PHE A 157 -14.56 -13.32 -0.73
C PHE A 157 -16.07 -13.56 -0.93
N ALA A 158 -16.45 -14.71 -1.50
CA ALA A 158 -17.86 -15.08 -1.59
C ALA A 158 -18.50 -15.23 -0.20
N THR A 159 -17.75 -15.72 0.79
CA THR A 159 -18.18 -15.79 2.20
C THR A 159 -18.55 -14.42 2.76
N THR A 160 -17.82 -13.36 2.40
CA THR A 160 -18.18 -11.97 2.74
C THR A 160 -19.51 -11.54 2.14
N ARG A 161 -19.75 -11.90 0.88
CA ARG A 161 -21.00 -11.58 0.18
C ARG A 161 -22.18 -12.35 0.76
N GLU A 162 -21.97 -13.61 1.08
CA GLU A 162 -22.98 -14.46 1.69
C GLU A 162 -23.36 -13.97 3.09
N LEU A 163 -22.37 -13.66 3.93
CA LEU A 163 -22.60 -13.05 5.24
C LEU A 163 -23.46 -11.78 5.11
N HIS A 164 -23.06 -10.85 4.24
CA HIS A 164 -23.83 -9.61 4.01
C HIS A 164 -25.25 -9.88 3.51
N SER A 165 -25.46 -10.91 2.69
CA SER A 165 -26.79 -11.31 2.22
C SER A 165 -27.65 -11.84 3.38
N LYS A 166 -27.10 -12.72 4.21
CA LYS A 166 -27.78 -13.31 5.38
C LYS A 166 -28.12 -12.28 6.46
N GLU A 167 -27.34 -11.21 6.56
CA GLU A 167 -27.61 -10.09 7.47
C GLU A 167 -28.49 -8.99 6.86
N SER A 168 -28.83 -9.05 5.57
CA SER A 168 -29.48 -7.94 4.87
C SER A 168 -30.82 -7.54 5.49
N ASP A 169 -31.62 -8.54 5.88
CA ASP A 169 -32.95 -8.42 6.49
C ASP A 169 -32.90 -8.34 8.03
N GLN A 170 -31.72 -8.39 8.64
CA GLN A 170 -31.57 -8.33 10.10
C GLN A 170 -31.46 -6.88 10.57
N LEU A 171 -32.20 -6.55 11.63
CA LEU A 171 -32.15 -5.23 12.28
C LEU A 171 -30.79 -4.96 12.94
N LEU A 172 -30.20 -5.99 13.55
CA LEU A 172 -28.87 -5.94 14.15
C LEU A 172 -27.89 -6.70 13.25
N LYS A 173 -26.82 -6.02 12.84
CA LYS A 173 -25.78 -6.57 11.94
C LYS A 173 -24.46 -6.66 12.69
N HIS A 174 -23.83 -7.83 12.66
CA HIS A 174 -22.51 -8.09 13.22
C HIS A 174 -21.44 -7.47 12.31
N GLY A 175 -21.59 -7.61 11.00
CA GLY A 175 -20.75 -6.95 9.99
C GLY A 175 -21.07 -5.46 9.81
N TYR A 176 -21.27 -4.71 10.91
CA TYR A 176 -21.74 -3.34 10.83
C TYR A 176 -20.77 -2.46 10.02
N GLY A 177 -21.34 -1.60 9.18
CA GLY A 177 -20.58 -0.70 8.30
C GLY A 177 -20.10 -1.34 6.99
N LEU A 178 -20.32 -2.64 6.77
CA LEU A 178 -20.10 -3.26 5.46
C LEU A 178 -21.20 -2.82 4.49
N SER A 179 -20.80 -2.16 3.40
CA SER A 179 -21.72 -1.70 2.37
C SER A 179 -21.69 -2.58 1.12
N ARG A 180 -22.81 -2.59 0.36
CA ARG A 180 -22.88 -3.25 -0.95
C ARG A 180 -21.77 -2.79 -1.90
N LYS A 181 -21.38 -1.52 -1.83
CA LYS A 181 -20.28 -0.92 -2.63
C LYS A 181 -18.90 -1.48 -2.28
N ALA A 182 -18.69 -1.93 -1.04
CA ALA A 182 -17.43 -2.55 -0.65
C ALA A 182 -17.27 -3.97 -1.19
N ILE A 183 -18.37 -4.73 -1.31
CA ILE A 183 -18.38 -6.12 -1.78
C ILE A 183 -18.62 -6.28 -3.30
N TYR A 184 -19.24 -5.27 -3.94
CA TYR A 184 -19.49 -5.20 -5.38
C TYR A 184 -19.00 -3.84 -5.92
N HIS A 185 -17.69 -3.65 -5.99
CA HIS A 185 -17.12 -2.37 -6.42
C HIS A 185 -17.17 -2.19 -7.95
N SER A 186 -17.46 -0.96 -8.38
CA SER A 186 -17.16 -0.43 -9.71
C SER A 186 -15.68 -0.03 -9.84
N ASN A 187 -15.24 0.33 -11.05
CA ASN A 187 -13.87 0.81 -11.28
C ASN A 187 -13.52 2.06 -10.44
N ILE A 188 -14.50 2.95 -10.22
CA ILE A 188 -14.32 4.15 -9.38
C ILE A 188 -14.14 3.75 -7.91
N GLU A 189 -14.95 2.82 -7.43
CA GLU A 189 -14.93 2.37 -6.03
C GLU A 189 -13.65 1.59 -5.68
N ARG A 190 -12.97 0.99 -6.66
CA ARG A 190 -11.65 0.35 -6.48
C ARG A 190 -10.58 1.31 -5.94
N GLN A 191 -10.69 2.61 -6.20
CA GLN A 191 -9.71 3.58 -5.69
C GLN A 191 -10.04 4.10 -4.29
N ASN A 192 -11.23 3.79 -3.76
CA ASN A 192 -11.67 4.29 -2.46
C ASN A 192 -11.14 3.43 -1.30
N VAL A 193 -10.25 4.01 -0.49
CA VAL A 193 -9.67 3.37 0.69
C VAL A 193 -10.71 3.13 1.80
N LYS A 194 -11.74 3.98 1.92
CA LYS A 194 -12.78 3.80 2.95
C LYS A 194 -13.54 2.49 2.75
N LEU A 195 -13.79 2.11 1.49
CA LEU A 195 -14.41 0.82 1.16
C LEU A 195 -13.48 -0.35 1.45
N ALA A 196 -12.16 -0.19 1.30
CA ALA A 196 -11.20 -1.24 1.69
C ALA A 196 -11.19 -1.47 3.20
N LEU A 197 -11.29 -0.38 3.98
CA LEU A 197 -11.37 -0.45 5.43
C LEU A 197 -12.67 -1.08 5.95
N GLN A 198 -13.74 -1.13 5.13
CA GLN A 198 -14.95 -1.88 5.50
C GLN A 198 -14.73 -3.40 5.42
N ILE A 199 -13.86 -3.86 4.51
CA ILE A 199 -13.48 -5.27 4.39
C ILE A 199 -12.46 -5.64 5.47
N PHE A 200 -11.42 -4.82 5.64
CA PHE A 200 -10.39 -5.03 6.66
C PHE A 200 -10.81 -4.38 7.99
N ASN A 201 -11.83 -4.97 8.62
CA ASN A 201 -12.42 -4.50 9.86
C ASN A 201 -12.48 -5.61 10.92
N ASN A 202 -12.12 -5.32 12.18
CA ASN A 202 -12.15 -6.31 13.27
C ASN A 202 -13.57 -6.89 13.45
N PHE A 203 -14.60 -6.05 13.37
CA PHE A 203 -15.99 -6.48 13.54
C PHE A 203 -16.43 -7.48 12.47
N LEU A 204 -15.87 -7.38 11.25
CA LEU A 204 -16.18 -8.33 10.19
C LEU A 204 -15.47 -9.67 10.43
N SER A 205 -14.24 -9.65 10.94
CA SER A 205 -13.51 -10.85 11.38
C SER A 205 -14.26 -11.61 12.48
N GLU A 206 -14.77 -10.89 13.48
CA GLU A 206 -15.60 -11.45 14.55
C GLU A 206 -16.93 -12.01 13.99
N ALA A 207 -17.61 -11.24 13.13
CA ALA A 207 -18.85 -11.66 12.50
C ALA A 207 -18.70 -12.97 11.71
N TRP A 208 -17.61 -13.18 10.98
CA TRP A 208 -17.37 -14.46 10.30
C TRP A 208 -17.23 -15.63 11.26
N ARG A 209 -16.62 -15.46 12.45
CA ARG A 209 -16.47 -16.55 13.42
C ARG A 209 -17.80 -16.89 14.09
N ASP A 210 -18.57 -15.88 14.47
CA ASP A 210 -19.85 -16.05 15.15
C ASP A 210 -20.92 -16.62 14.22
N LEU A 211 -21.07 -16.01 13.03
CA LEU A 211 -22.11 -16.36 12.07
C LEU A 211 -21.68 -17.46 11.10
N GLY A 212 -20.38 -17.67 10.92
CA GLY A 212 -19.85 -18.67 9.99
C GLY A 212 -20.26 -20.08 10.37
N THR A 213 -20.15 -20.44 11.66
CA THR A 213 -20.62 -21.74 12.17
C THR A 213 -22.13 -21.86 12.06
N LYS A 214 -22.87 -20.80 12.43
CA LYS A 214 -24.34 -20.79 12.43
C LYS A 214 -24.94 -20.95 11.03
N HIS A 215 -24.32 -20.34 10.02
CA HIS A 215 -24.81 -20.34 8.65
C HIS A 215 -24.03 -21.29 7.73
N ASN A 216 -23.12 -22.11 8.29
CA ASN A 216 -22.27 -23.04 7.55
C ASN A 216 -21.53 -22.37 6.38
N LEU A 217 -20.93 -21.22 6.64
CA LEU A 217 -20.24 -20.44 5.61
C LEU A 217 -18.96 -21.14 5.16
N PHE A 218 -18.61 -20.99 3.88
CA PHE A 218 -17.39 -21.61 3.36
C PHE A 218 -16.12 -20.92 3.91
N SER A 219 -15.20 -21.68 4.49
CA SER A 219 -13.86 -21.19 4.91
C SER A 219 -13.87 -19.88 5.73
N PHE A 220 -14.89 -19.70 6.59
CA PHE A 220 -15.09 -18.45 7.34
C PHE A 220 -13.92 -18.15 8.29
N ASP A 221 -13.37 -19.18 8.95
CA ASP A 221 -12.30 -19.01 9.93
C ASP A 221 -10.96 -18.61 9.29
N ALA A 222 -10.61 -19.25 8.17
CA ALA A 222 -9.45 -18.86 7.38
C ALA A 222 -9.60 -17.46 6.77
N THR A 223 -10.82 -17.10 6.34
CA THR A 223 -11.16 -15.76 5.85
C THR A 223 -10.98 -14.68 6.93
N ALA A 224 -11.42 -14.96 8.16
CA ALA A 224 -11.20 -14.09 9.31
C ALA A 224 -9.71 -13.97 9.63
N THR A 225 -8.98 -15.08 9.67
CA THR A 225 -7.55 -15.14 9.95
C THR A 225 -6.73 -14.31 8.97
N PHE A 226 -6.97 -14.46 7.66
CA PHE A 226 -6.31 -13.65 6.64
C PHE A 226 -6.56 -12.15 6.85
N THR A 227 -7.82 -11.80 7.10
CA THR A 227 -8.23 -10.40 7.30
C THR A 227 -7.58 -9.81 8.54
N GLU A 228 -7.47 -10.58 9.62
CA GLU A 228 -6.79 -10.18 10.86
C GLU A 228 -5.30 -9.91 10.68
N ILE A 229 -4.60 -10.72 9.87
CA ILE A 229 -3.19 -10.48 9.53
C ILE A 229 -3.04 -9.11 8.86
N VAL A 230 -3.86 -8.83 7.85
CA VAL A 230 -3.84 -7.55 7.11
C VAL A 230 -4.25 -6.39 8.01
N ILE A 231 -5.26 -6.56 8.88
CA ILE A 231 -5.67 -5.55 9.86
C ILE A 231 -4.52 -5.25 10.83
N LYS A 232 -3.87 -6.28 11.36
CA LYS A 232 -2.78 -6.13 12.33
C LYS A 232 -1.62 -5.37 11.72
N TRP A 233 -1.23 -5.69 10.49
CA TRP A 233 -0.27 -4.90 9.72
C TRP A 233 -0.74 -3.45 9.53
N TRP A 234 -1.99 -3.25 9.10
CA TRP A 234 -2.55 -1.92 8.89
C TRP A 234 -2.52 -1.04 10.15
N LYS A 235 -2.81 -1.63 11.32
CA LYS A 235 -2.75 -0.94 12.60
C LYS A 235 -1.36 -0.36 12.87
N VAL A 236 -0.30 -1.10 12.53
CA VAL A 236 1.10 -0.71 12.73
C VAL A 236 1.53 0.36 11.72
N VAL A 237 1.24 0.17 10.44
CA VAL A 237 1.74 1.09 9.39
C VAL A 237 0.95 2.40 9.27
N ASN A 238 -0.26 2.48 9.84
CA ASN A 238 -1.14 3.66 9.74
C ASN A 238 -1.39 4.34 11.11
N VAL A 239 -0.35 4.42 11.94
CA VAL A 239 -0.38 5.21 13.18
C VAL A 239 -0.24 6.69 12.82
N LYS A 240 -1.34 7.45 12.97
CA LYS A 240 -1.39 8.88 12.61
C LYS A 240 -1.01 9.82 13.74
N THR A 241 -1.24 9.41 14.99
CA THR A 241 -0.98 10.23 16.17
C THR A 241 -0.45 9.35 17.31
N PRO A 242 0.48 9.85 18.13
CA PRO A 242 1.09 9.05 19.20
C PRO A 242 0.09 8.49 20.21
N TRP A 243 -1.00 9.22 20.47
CA TRP A 243 -1.95 8.92 21.54
C TRP A 243 -3.04 7.93 21.14
N LYS A 244 -3.26 7.71 19.83
CA LYS A 244 -4.39 6.91 19.33
C LYS A 244 -4.38 5.47 19.85
N GLY A 245 -3.20 4.85 19.94
CA GLY A 245 -3.05 3.50 20.48
C GLY A 245 -3.31 3.44 21.99
N LYS A 246 -2.83 4.43 22.75
CA LYS A 246 -3.08 4.52 24.20
C LYS A 246 -4.57 4.70 24.51
N MET A 247 -5.24 5.62 23.81
CA MET A 247 -6.69 5.85 23.99
C MET A 247 -7.55 4.64 23.65
N ARG A 248 -7.12 3.82 22.67
CA ARG A 248 -7.84 2.61 22.26
C ARG A 248 -7.36 1.33 22.94
N GLN A 249 -6.39 1.43 23.86
CA GLN A 249 -5.74 0.29 24.50
C GLN A 249 -5.27 -0.78 23.49
N ASP A 250 -4.76 -0.33 22.34
CA ASP A 250 -4.30 -1.21 21.26
C ASP A 250 -2.81 -0.95 21.00
N GLN A 251 -1.95 -1.86 21.47
CA GLN A 251 -0.50 -1.77 21.35
C GLN A 251 -0.02 -1.68 19.89
N PHE A 252 -0.74 -2.33 18.96
CA PHE A 252 -0.39 -2.32 17.53
C PHE A 252 -0.74 -0.99 16.85
N ARG A 253 -1.45 -0.08 17.53
CA ARG A 253 -1.75 1.28 17.06
C ARG A 253 -0.92 2.35 17.76
N GLN A 254 0.05 1.95 18.57
CA GLN A 254 1.02 2.87 19.15
C GLN A 254 2.19 3.04 18.19
N PRO A 255 2.89 4.20 18.20
CA PRO A 255 4.12 4.36 17.46
C PRO A 255 5.13 3.26 17.81
N VAL A 256 6.03 2.96 16.87
CA VAL A 256 7.21 2.16 17.15
C VAL A 256 8.17 3.03 17.97
N PHE A 257 8.62 2.54 19.11
CA PHE A 257 9.51 3.28 20.02
C PHE A 257 10.86 2.58 20.25
N SER A 258 10.99 1.33 19.83
CA SER A 258 12.18 0.51 20.02
C SER A 258 12.25 -0.55 18.94
N VAL A 259 13.47 -0.99 18.62
CA VAL A 259 13.73 -2.15 17.77
C VAL A 259 13.76 -3.43 18.62
N TYR A 260 14.13 -3.30 19.89
CA TYR A 260 14.22 -4.40 20.84
C TYR A 260 12.94 -4.50 21.65
N ASN A 261 12.41 -5.72 21.79
CA ASN A 261 11.23 -6.04 22.60
C ASN A 261 9.96 -5.23 22.23
N ASP A 262 9.84 -4.78 20.99
CA ASP A 262 8.62 -4.16 20.48
C ASP A 262 7.79 -5.22 19.73
N PRO A 263 6.62 -5.64 20.26
CA PRO A 263 5.81 -6.69 19.64
C PRO A 263 5.31 -6.33 18.24
N LYS A 264 5.33 -5.04 17.88
CA LYS A 264 5.07 -4.59 16.51
C LYS A 264 6.20 -5.01 15.59
N ILE A 265 7.45 -4.79 15.97
CA ILE A 265 8.64 -5.15 15.18
C ILE A 265 8.75 -6.67 15.06
N ASP A 266 8.53 -7.41 16.15
CA ASP A 266 8.50 -8.88 16.12
C ASP A 266 7.45 -9.38 15.13
N PHE A 267 6.24 -8.81 15.19
CA PHE A 267 5.18 -9.14 14.24
C PHE A 267 5.56 -8.80 12.78
N LEU A 268 6.19 -7.65 12.51
CA LEU A 268 6.62 -7.29 11.16
C LEU A 268 7.70 -8.27 10.65
N HIS A 269 8.60 -8.73 11.52
CA HIS A 269 9.58 -9.77 11.18
C HIS A 269 8.90 -11.10 10.83
N THR A 270 7.98 -11.57 11.68
CA THR A 270 7.18 -12.77 11.38
C THR A 270 6.42 -12.62 10.06
N LEU A 271 5.86 -11.43 9.81
CA LEU A 271 5.14 -11.14 8.57
C LEU A 271 6.05 -11.19 7.35
N LEU A 272 7.29 -10.68 7.43
CA LEU A 272 8.27 -10.77 6.35
C LEU A 272 8.63 -12.23 6.04
N THR A 273 8.94 -13.03 7.06
CA THR A 273 9.21 -14.47 6.88
C THR A 273 8.00 -15.20 6.28
N TRP A 274 6.79 -14.84 6.69
CA TRP A 274 5.55 -15.38 6.14
C TRP A 274 5.34 -15.00 4.67
N LEU A 275 5.64 -13.75 4.28
CA LEU A 275 5.62 -13.29 2.89
C LEU A 275 6.67 -14.04 2.04
N ASP A 276 7.90 -14.19 2.53
CA ASP A 276 8.94 -14.96 1.82
C ASP A 276 8.52 -16.42 1.60
N TYR A 277 7.96 -17.05 2.63
CA TYR A 277 7.44 -18.40 2.52
C TYR A 277 6.29 -18.49 1.50
N TRP A 278 5.37 -17.54 1.54
CA TRP A 278 4.27 -17.50 0.58
C TRP A 278 4.76 -17.36 -0.86
N ARG A 279 5.73 -16.46 -1.09
CA ARG A 279 6.43 -16.32 -2.37
C ARG A 279 7.03 -17.63 -2.85
N SER A 280 7.67 -18.38 -1.96
CA SER A 280 8.30 -19.67 -2.28
C SER A 280 7.33 -20.73 -2.82
N LYS A 281 6.02 -20.60 -2.55
CA LYS A 281 5.00 -21.54 -3.06
C LYS A 281 4.66 -21.37 -4.53
N GLY A 282 5.12 -20.30 -5.17
CA GLY A 282 4.89 -20.08 -6.61
C GLY A 282 3.42 -19.90 -6.98
N LEU A 283 2.54 -19.63 -6.02
CA LEU A 283 1.09 -19.50 -6.24
C LEU A 283 0.69 -18.14 -6.84
N HIS A 284 1.64 -17.22 -6.99
CA HIS A 284 1.39 -15.86 -7.44
C HIS A 284 1.24 -15.77 -8.97
N LYS A 285 0.02 -15.44 -9.42
CA LYS A 285 -0.19 -14.84 -10.75
C LYS A 285 0.53 -13.48 -10.81
N SER A 286 0.84 -12.97 -12.02
CA SER A 286 1.57 -11.71 -12.23
C SER A 286 1.11 -10.61 -11.27
N THR A 287 -0.15 -10.17 -11.35
CA THR A 287 -0.78 -9.13 -10.48
C THR A 287 -0.65 -9.33 -8.96
N LEU A 288 -0.51 -10.57 -8.49
CA LEU A 288 -0.27 -10.84 -7.07
C LEU A 288 1.20 -10.61 -6.70
N LYS A 289 2.12 -10.86 -7.63
CA LYS A 289 3.55 -10.67 -7.42
C LYS A 289 3.86 -9.21 -7.11
N GLU A 290 3.29 -8.25 -7.84
CA GLU A 290 3.55 -6.83 -7.55
C GLU A 290 2.87 -6.39 -6.25
N THR A 291 1.66 -6.88 -5.97
CA THR A 291 0.96 -6.59 -4.70
C THR A 291 1.74 -7.16 -3.51
N HIS A 292 2.23 -8.39 -3.64
CA HIS A 292 3.04 -9.06 -2.62
C HIS A 292 4.38 -8.34 -2.43
N ALA A 293 5.07 -7.98 -3.52
CA ALA A 293 6.31 -7.22 -3.46
C ALA A 293 6.08 -5.87 -2.77
N ALA A 294 5.02 -5.13 -3.12
CA ALA A 294 4.70 -3.86 -2.47
C ALA A 294 4.43 -4.03 -0.96
N PHE A 295 3.73 -5.10 -0.58
CA PHE A 295 3.44 -5.40 0.83
C PHE A 295 4.73 -5.71 1.61
N GLU A 296 5.61 -6.52 1.04
CA GLU A 296 6.92 -6.87 1.60
C GLU A 296 7.84 -5.66 1.71
N HIS A 297 8.02 -4.89 0.64
CA HIS A 297 8.88 -3.70 0.63
C HIS A 297 8.39 -2.65 1.62
N THR A 298 7.08 -2.42 1.72
CA THR A 298 6.51 -1.48 2.69
C THR A 298 6.78 -1.93 4.13
N THR A 299 6.66 -3.24 4.39
CA THR A 299 6.91 -3.83 5.70
C THR A 299 8.39 -3.77 6.07
N TYR A 300 9.26 -4.14 5.13
CA TYR A 300 10.71 -4.10 5.29
C TYR A 300 11.22 -2.67 5.52
N GLY A 301 10.78 -1.71 4.71
CA GLY A 301 11.16 -0.30 4.84
C GLY A 301 10.79 0.28 6.21
N LEU A 302 9.65 -0.11 6.79
CA LEU A 302 9.28 0.32 8.15
C LEU A 302 10.19 -0.28 9.23
N VAL A 303 10.55 -1.56 9.10
CA VAL A 303 11.48 -2.22 10.05
C VAL A 303 12.86 -1.58 9.99
N GLU A 304 13.39 -1.35 8.78
CA GLU A 304 14.70 -0.70 8.61
C GLU A 304 14.67 0.76 9.07
N LEU A 305 13.57 1.49 8.86
CA LEU A 305 13.41 2.82 9.42
C LEU A 305 13.46 2.81 10.94
N ALA A 306 12.76 1.86 11.58
CA ALA A 306 12.80 1.71 13.03
C ALA A 306 14.22 1.40 13.52
N ARG A 307 14.93 0.49 12.82
CA ARG A 307 16.34 0.17 13.09
C ARG A 307 17.25 1.38 12.96
N TYR A 308 17.08 2.16 11.90
CA TYR A 308 17.85 3.38 11.71
C TYR A 308 17.55 4.43 12.78
N SER A 309 16.28 4.57 13.18
CA SER A 309 15.85 5.62 14.11
C SER A 309 16.19 5.30 15.57
N PHE A 310 16.23 4.02 15.94
CA PHE A 310 16.37 3.58 17.35
C PHE A 310 17.53 2.60 17.59
N GLY A 311 18.19 2.10 16.56
CA GLY A 311 19.37 1.23 16.63
C GLY A 311 20.69 2.01 16.59
N SER A 312 21.81 1.31 16.75
CA SER A 312 23.14 1.90 16.51
C SER A 312 23.28 2.30 15.02
N PRO A 313 24.12 3.29 14.68
CA PRO A 313 24.16 3.89 13.35
C PRO A 313 24.80 2.94 12.33
N THR A 314 24.08 1.91 11.89
CA THR A 314 24.43 1.18 10.67
C THR A 314 23.80 1.90 9.47
N PRO A 315 24.56 2.12 8.39
CA PRO A 315 24.04 2.75 7.19
C PRO A 315 22.92 1.91 6.56
N PHE A 316 21.85 2.60 6.15
CA PHE A 316 20.62 2.11 5.49
C PHE A 316 20.83 1.26 4.21
N LEU A 317 22.06 0.98 3.78
CA LEU A 317 22.41 0.82 2.37
C LEU A 317 22.82 -0.58 1.87
N GLU A 318 22.75 -1.67 2.64
CA GLU A 318 23.27 -2.95 2.15
C GLU A 318 22.27 -3.93 1.49
N ARG A 319 20.96 -3.64 1.39
CA ARG A 319 20.02 -4.53 0.67
C ARG A 319 19.03 -3.91 -0.32
N PHE A 320 18.81 -2.59 -0.31
CA PHE A 320 17.94 -1.97 -1.33
C PHE A 320 18.52 -2.05 -2.76
N ARG A 321 19.82 -2.34 -2.90
CA ARG A 321 20.54 -2.43 -4.18
C ARG A 321 20.23 -3.66 -5.03
N LEU A 322 19.41 -4.62 -4.58
CA LEU A 322 19.23 -5.89 -5.30
C LEU A 322 17.82 -6.13 -5.85
N THR A 323 16.91 -5.15 -5.86
CA THR A 323 15.54 -5.45 -6.31
C THR A 323 14.77 -4.28 -6.94
N VAL A 324 15.47 -3.34 -7.58
CA VAL A 324 14.86 -2.34 -8.47
C VAL A 324 15.24 -2.56 -9.92
#